data_AF-A0A8H8CT08-F1
#
_entry.id   AF-A0A8H8CT08-F1
#
_cell.length_a   1.000
_cell.length_b   1.000
_cell.length_c   1.000
_cell.angle_alpha   90.00
_cell.angle_beta   90.00
_cell.angle_gamma   90.00
#
_symmetry.space_group_name_H-M   'P 1'
#
loop_
_entity.id
_entity.type
_entity.pdbx_description
1 polymer ?
#
loop_
_entity_poly.entity_id
_entity_poly.type
_entity_poly.pdbx_seq_one_letter_code
_entity_poly.pdbx_strand_id
1 'polypeptide(L)'
;MSKFPSRKLAFALRTPSQAVSPLLPTRCPKPISPIAAAAVAAGYLQSGAVAAVGVVSTRRHSCLAATSSTKLAPPTSHHPSISPSPSSSSPSSSSSSSFSARPVPRHHQSASLLRQSAPSNRVSILARHFSSSPSAMSYAKAPSEYSVRKVGQPNTLEFRAYIERDGHPVSPFHDIPLYANEQQTILNMVVEIPRWTNAKLEISKEEFLNPIKQDVKKGKLRYVRNCFPHKGYLWNYGALPRTWEDPNVVHPETKAKGDNDPLDVCEIGELVGYCGQVKQVKVLGVMALLDEEETDWKVIVIDINDPLSPKLNDIEDVERHLPGLLRATNEWFRIYKIPDGKPENQFAFSGECKNKKYAMEVVHECADAWDKLMSGKSSRGDISLANTTSEQSPDRVDANQVSAIPPHQELAPAPIDGSVDKWFFISGAAV
;
A
#
# COMPACT_ATOMS: atom_id res chain seq x y z
N MET A 1 51.40 -47.79 -38.42
CA MET A 1 50.69 -47.37 -39.66
C MET A 1 49.52 -46.52 -39.19
N SER A 2 49.33 -45.23 -39.48
CA SER A 2 49.93 -44.30 -40.43
C SER A 2 49.64 -42.84 -40.01
N LYS A 3 50.72 -42.04 -39.90
CA LYS A 3 50.90 -40.61 -40.30
C LYS A 3 50.18 -39.44 -39.57
N PHE A 4 51.00 -38.77 -38.75
CA PHE A 4 51.11 -37.30 -38.48
C PHE A 4 51.35 -36.46 -39.79
N PRO A 5 51.26 -35.10 -39.82
CA PRO A 5 52.00 -34.11 -38.98
C PRO A 5 51.21 -32.84 -38.56
N SER A 6 51.46 -32.15 -37.43
CA SER A 6 52.56 -31.22 -37.07
C SER A 6 52.92 -30.12 -38.07
N ARG A 7 52.68 -28.84 -37.70
CA ARG A 7 53.59 -27.71 -37.97
C ARG A 7 53.66 -26.75 -36.78
N LYS A 8 54.91 -26.48 -36.38
CA LYS A 8 55.41 -25.44 -35.46
C LYS A 8 56.05 -24.31 -36.29
N LEU A 9 56.51 -23.26 -35.57
CA LEU A 9 57.55 -22.24 -35.85
C LEU A 9 57.04 -20.83 -36.23
N ALA A 10 57.55 -19.70 -35.71
CA ALA A 10 58.71 -19.42 -34.85
C ALA A 10 58.66 -17.98 -34.24
N PHE A 11 59.41 -17.77 -33.14
CA PHE A 11 60.36 -16.67 -32.79
C PHE A 11 60.02 -15.20 -33.15
N ALA A 12 60.27 -14.16 -32.33
CA ALA A 12 61.50 -13.88 -31.58
C ALA A 12 61.34 -12.80 -30.48
N LEU A 13 62.26 -12.85 -29.52
CA LEU A 13 62.61 -11.86 -28.50
C LEU A 13 63.21 -10.55 -29.07
N ARG A 14 62.92 -9.39 -28.46
CA ARG A 14 63.91 -8.43 -27.91
C ARG A 14 63.24 -7.17 -27.32
N THR A 15 63.64 -6.85 -26.09
CA THR A 15 63.46 -5.58 -25.35
C THR A 15 64.55 -4.56 -25.78
N PRO A 16 64.77 -3.41 -25.08
CA PRO A 16 63.93 -2.26 -24.73
C PRO A 16 64.59 -0.90 -25.11
N SER A 17 63.92 0.26 -24.98
CA SER A 17 64.57 1.57 -24.70
C SER A 17 63.53 2.64 -24.36
N GLN A 18 63.45 3.05 -23.09
CA GLN A 18 63.94 4.32 -22.51
C GLN A 18 63.09 5.57 -22.76
N ALA A 19 62.83 6.24 -21.64
CA ALA A 19 62.19 7.53 -21.46
C ALA A 19 63.05 8.70 -21.97
N VAL A 20 62.44 9.89 -22.08
CA VAL A 20 62.86 11.18 -21.48
C VAL A 20 62.06 12.35 -22.10
N SER A 21 61.49 13.21 -21.24
CA SER A 21 60.86 14.50 -21.56
C SER A 21 61.85 15.55 -22.06
N PRO A 22 61.40 16.71 -22.60
CA PRO A 22 61.65 17.96 -21.85
C PRO A 22 60.65 19.14 -22.04
N LEU A 23 60.48 19.89 -20.95
CA LEU A 23 60.53 21.36 -20.72
C LEU A 23 59.72 22.43 -21.52
N LEU A 24 59.20 23.38 -20.72
CA LEU A 24 58.55 24.71 -20.96
C LEU A 24 59.53 25.83 -21.40
N PRO A 25 59.09 27.01 -21.94
CA PRO A 25 58.87 28.22 -21.07
C PRO A 25 57.93 29.39 -21.54
N THR A 26 57.45 30.18 -20.53
CA THR A 26 57.26 31.67 -20.40
C THR A 26 56.08 32.55 -20.95
N ARG A 27 55.42 33.25 -19.98
CA ARG A 27 54.99 34.69 -19.80
C ARG A 27 53.86 35.42 -20.61
N CYS A 28 52.79 35.82 -19.87
CA CYS A 28 52.01 37.10 -19.68
C CYS A 28 51.58 38.04 -20.86
N PRO A 29 50.56 38.96 -20.73
CA PRO A 29 49.94 39.59 -19.52
C PRO A 29 48.38 39.81 -19.48
N LYS A 30 47.87 40.33 -18.34
CA LYS A 30 46.50 40.89 -18.09
C LYS A 30 46.33 42.32 -18.66
N PRO A 31 45.09 42.88 -18.69
CA PRO A 31 44.70 43.91 -17.69
C PRO A 31 43.22 43.82 -17.19
N ILE A 32 42.94 43.96 -15.88
CA ILE A 32 42.53 45.16 -15.07
C ILE A 32 40.99 45.26 -14.87
N SER A 33 40.59 45.20 -13.59
CA SER A 33 39.25 45.39 -12.96
C SER A 33 38.84 46.88 -12.91
N PRO A 34 37.71 47.37 -12.30
CA PRO A 34 37.49 47.28 -10.83
C PRO A 34 36.05 47.44 -10.21
N ILE A 35 35.91 46.98 -8.94
CA ILE A 35 35.27 47.63 -7.73
C ILE A 35 33.71 47.78 -7.71
N ALA A 36 32.94 47.54 -6.64
CA ALA A 36 33.17 47.71 -5.20
C ALA A 36 32.36 46.75 -4.30
N ALA A 37 32.96 46.36 -3.17
CA ALA A 37 32.29 46.01 -1.92
C ALA A 37 32.59 47.13 -0.90
N ALA A 38 31.63 47.48 -0.05
CA ALA A 38 31.83 48.38 1.09
C ALA A 38 31.53 47.62 2.39
N ALA A 39 32.52 47.58 3.27
CA ALA A 39 32.39 47.26 4.69
C ALA A 39 32.45 48.57 5.49
N VAL A 40 31.77 48.65 6.62
CA VAL A 40 32.01 49.67 7.66
C VAL A 40 32.22 48.97 9.01
N ALA A 41 33.12 49.56 9.77
CA ALA A 41 33.91 49.01 10.86
C ALA A 41 33.25 49.06 12.25
N ALA A 42 33.92 48.36 13.17
CA ALA A 42 33.68 48.25 14.60
C ALA A 42 33.95 49.54 15.40
N GLY A 43 33.40 49.60 16.62
CA GLY A 43 33.75 50.55 17.67
C GLY A 43 33.54 49.95 19.08
N TYR A 44 34.58 50.06 19.90
CA TYR A 44 34.76 49.61 21.30
C TYR A 44 34.14 50.58 22.34
N LEU A 45 33.84 50.08 23.56
CA LEU A 45 34.01 50.65 24.93
C LEU A 45 32.87 50.16 25.87
N GLN A 46 33.05 49.23 26.82
CA GLN A 46 33.70 49.25 28.15
C GLN A 46 32.78 49.66 29.34
N SER A 47 32.81 48.80 30.39
CA SER A 47 32.61 49.08 31.84
C SER A 47 31.25 48.80 32.50
N GLY A 48 31.28 48.01 33.59
CA GLY A 48 30.24 48.02 34.64
C GLY A 48 30.06 46.69 35.40
N ALA A 49 30.78 46.51 36.51
CA ALA A 49 30.69 45.39 37.45
C ALA A 49 29.51 45.52 38.44
N VAL A 50 29.10 44.42 39.11
CA VAL A 50 29.09 44.23 40.60
C VAL A 50 28.33 42.94 41.03
N ALA A 51 29.06 42.07 41.75
CA ALA A 51 28.78 41.19 42.92
C ALA A 51 27.48 40.35 43.04
N ALA A 52 27.61 39.01 43.16
CA ALA A 52 27.65 38.17 44.39
C ALA A 52 26.25 37.60 44.75
N VAL A 53 26.03 36.33 45.12
CA VAL A 53 26.51 35.57 46.28
C VAL A 53 26.33 34.07 45.99
N GLY A 54 27.25 33.22 46.46
CA GLY A 54 27.18 31.76 46.33
C GLY A 54 26.53 31.05 47.51
N VAL A 55 26.23 29.76 47.34
CA VAL A 55 26.24 28.75 48.42
C VAL A 55 26.70 27.41 47.84
N VAL A 56 27.70 26.82 48.50
CA VAL A 56 28.21 25.46 48.34
C VAL A 56 27.67 24.59 49.47
N SER A 57 27.29 23.35 49.20
CA SER A 57 27.36 22.20 50.15
C SER A 57 27.16 20.90 49.35
N THR A 58 28.17 20.05 49.12
CA THR A 58 28.65 18.89 49.92
C THR A 58 27.50 17.98 50.43
N ARG A 59 27.45 16.65 50.20
CA ARG A 59 28.34 15.53 50.61
C ARG A 59 27.76 14.21 50.03
N ARG A 60 28.56 13.33 49.42
CA ARG A 60 29.14 12.05 49.94
C ARG A 60 28.25 10.78 49.95
N HIS A 61 28.79 9.75 49.26
CA HIS A 61 28.82 8.29 49.52
C HIS A 61 27.46 7.55 49.58
N SER A 62 27.30 6.30 49.12
CA SER A 62 28.18 5.13 49.18
C SER A 62 27.69 4.00 48.27
N CYS A 63 28.64 3.28 47.66
CA CYS A 63 28.44 1.92 47.12
C CYS A 63 28.19 0.92 48.24
N LEU A 64 27.43 -0.15 47.97
CA LEU A 64 27.65 -1.49 48.53
C LEU A 64 26.95 -2.53 47.64
N ALA A 65 27.72 -3.52 47.20
CA ALA A 65 27.25 -4.74 46.57
C ALA A 65 26.94 -5.79 47.64
N ALA A 66 25.94 -6.66 47.40
CA ALA A 66 25.94 -8.02 47.94
C ALA A 66 25.01 -8.93 47.14
N THR A 67 25.59 -10.06 46.77
CA THR A 67 25.04 -11.31 46.25
C THR A 67 23.88 -11.90 47.07
N SER A 68 22.93 -12.56 46.41
CA SER A 68 22.58 -13.96 46.74
C SER A 68 21.66 -14.61 45.70
N SER A 69 22.01 -15.85 45.40
CA SER A 69 21.33 -16.86 44.60
C SER A 69 20.11 -17.44 45.32
N THR A 70 19.04 -17.74 44.58
CA THR A 70 18.26 -18.98 44.77
C THR A 70 17.47 -19.33 43.51
N LYS A 71 17.78 -20.52 42.96
CA LYS A 71 16.90 -21.33 42.12
C LYS A 71 15.69 -21.77 42.97
N LEU A 72 14.51 -21.88 42.36
CA LEU A 72 13.54 -22.93 42.69
C LEU A 72 12.51 -23.08 41.56
N ALA A 73 12.28 -24.34 41.21
CA ALA A 73 11.48 -24.86 40.11
C ALA A 73 9.98 -24.99 40.52
N PRO A 74 9.07 -25.46 39.63
CA PRO A 74 7.62 -25.27 39.73
C PRO A 74 6.94 -26.35 40.59
N PRO A 75 5.68 -26.13 41.01
CA PRO A 75 4.89 -27.19 41.64
C PRO A 75 4.27 -28.12 40.58
N THR A 76 4.54 -29.42 40.74
CA THR A 76 3.86 -30.57 40.16
C THR A 76 2.75 -31.08 41.08
N SER A 77 1.62 -31.53 40.50
CA SER A 77 0.70 -32.61 40.96
C SER A 77 -0.71 -32.35 40.37
N HIS A 78 -1.56 -33.30 39.98
CA HIS A 78 -1.51 -34.73 39.73
C HIS A 78 -2.73 -35.03 38.82
N HIS A 79 -2.56 -35.89 37.82
CA HIS A 79 -3.65 -36.55 37.09
C HIS A 79 -4.43 -37.52 38.01
N PRO A 80 -5.66 -37.90 37.62
CA PRO A 80 -5.82 -39.32 37.33
C PRO A 80 -6.48 -39.58 35.97
N SER A 81 -5.82 -40.46 35.23
CA SER A 81 -6.32 -41.19 34.07
C SER A 81 -7.22 -42.35 34.51
N ILE A 82 -8.41 -42.49 33.91
CA ILE A 82 -9.16 -43.75 33.90
C ILE A 82 -9.72 -43.99 32.49
N SER A 83 -9.31 -45.11 31.90
CA SER A 83 -10.01 -45.90 30.88
C SER A 83 -9.73 -47.36 31.24
N PRO A 84 -10.67 -48.30 31.04
CA PRO A 84 -10.72 -48.96 29.72
C PRO A 84 -12.13 -49.37 29.22
N SER A 85 -12.13 -49.66 27.92
CA SER A 85 -13.07 -50.23 26.93
C SER A 85 -13.84 -51.53 27.34
N PRO A 86 -14.47 -52.30 26.41
CA PRO A 86 -15.69 -52.07 25.61
C PRO A 86 -16.70 -53.26 25.71
N SER A 87 -17.95 -53.13 25.23
CA SER A 87 -18.75 -54.31 24.81
C SER A 87 -20.02 -54.00 23.99
N SER A 88 -20.03 -54.58 22.79
CA SER A 88 -21.11 -55.21 22.00
C SER A 88 -22.58 -55.10 22.44
N SER A 89 -23.48 -54.80 21.49
CA SER A 89 -24.43 -55.79 20.93
C SER A 89 -25.42 -55.16 19.94
N SER A 90 -25.50 -55.73 18.73
CA SER A 90 -26.72 -55.77 17.91
C SER A 90 -27.57 -56.98 18.36
N PRO A 91 -28.88 -57.05 18.03
CA PRO A 91 -29.24 -57.66 16.75
C PRO A 91 -30.48 -57.08 16.04
N SER A 92 -30.50 -57.40 14.74
CA SER A 92 -31.54 -57.46 13.72
C SER A 92 -33.01 -57.64 14.13
N SER A 93 -33.90 -57.05 13.32
CA SER A 93 -35.04 -57.77 12.75
C SER A 93 -35.53 -57.14 11.44
N SER A 94 -35.46 -57.95 10.38
CA SER A 94 -36.07 -57.82 9.07
C SER A 94 -37.59 -58.04 9.09
N SER A 95 -38.33 -57.36 8.22
CA SER A 95 -39.52 -57.94 7.60
C SER A 95 -39.75 -57.39 6.19
N SER A 96 -40.18 -58.31 5.34
CA SER A 96 -40.23 -58.32 3.89
C SER A 96 -41.68 -58.36 3.39
N SER A 97 -41.95 -57.77 2.22
CA SER A 97 -42.91 -58.23 1.19
C SER A 97 -42.86 -57.23 0.01
N SER A 98 -42.61 -57.50 -1.27
CA SER A 98 -42.73 -58.63 -2.23
C SER A 98 -44.00 -58.58 -3.12
N PHE A 99 -43.75 -58.47 -4.44
CA PHE A 99 -44.60 -58.84 -5.61
C PHE A 99 -45.80 -57.91 -5.95
N SER A 100 -46.26 -57.71 -7.20
CA SER A 100 -45.97 -58.30 -8.52
C SER A 100 -46.54 -57.42 -9.66
N ALA A 101 -46.22 -57.78 -10.90
CA ALA A 101 -46.37 -57.02 -12.14
C ALA A 101 -47.61 -57.32 -13.03
N ARG A 102 -47.81 -56.42 -14.02
CA ARG A 102 -48.38 -56.58 -15.40
C ARG A 102 -49.93 -56.66 -15.58
N PRO A 103 -50.50 -56.49 -16.82
CA PRO A 103 -49.94 -56.10 -18.13
C PRO A 103 -50.74 -55.07 -18.99
N VAL A 104 -50.18 -54.79 -20.17
CA VAL A 104 -50.62 -53.99 -21.34
C VAL A 104 -51.84 -54.58 -22.08
N PRO A 105 -52.55 -53.79 -22.91
CA PRO A 105 -52.74 -54.22 -24.30
C PRO A 105 -52.54 -53.10 -25.36
N ARG A 106 -52.07 -53.53 -26.55
CA ARG A 106 -52.02 -52.78 -27.81
C ARG A 106 -53.29 -53.02 -28.62
N HIS A 107 -53.78 -52.02 -29.37
CA HIS A 107 -54.10 -52.18 -30.80
C HIS A 107 -54.21 -50.83 -31.53
N HIS A 108 -53.79 -50.87 -32.80
CA HIS A 108 -53.75 -49.80 -33.81
C HIS A 108 -55.12 -49.22 -34.20
N GLN A 109 -55.16 -47.94 -34.59
CA GLN A 109 -55.60 -47.52 -35.94
C GLN A 109 -55.35 -46.02 -36.20
N SER A 110 -55.08 -45.72 -37.47
CA SER A 110 -54.67 -44.46 -38.07
C SER A 110 -55.83 -43.47 -38.24
N ALA A 111 -55.58 -42.17 -38.07
CA ALA A 111 -56.25 -41.11 -38.83
C ALA A 111 -55.42 -39.83 -38.80
N SER A 112 -55.00 -39.39 -39.99
CA SER A 112 -54.39 -38.11 -40.29
C SER A 112 -55.42 -36.98 -40.19
N LEU A 113 -55.14 -35.94 -39.40
CA LEU A 113 -55.72 -34.60 -39.62
C LEU A 113 -54.67 -33.53 -39.28
N LEU A 114 -54.43 -32.68 -40.28
CA LEU A 114 -53.52 -31.55 -40.30
C LEU A 114 -53.76 -30.61 -39.11
N ARG A 115 -52.69 -30.25 -38.38
CA ARG A 115 -52.69 -29.05 -37.55
C ARG A 115 -51.37 -28.31 -37.70
N GLN A 116 -51.47 -27.13 -38.30
CA GLN A 116 -50.39 -26.19 -38.55
C GLN A 116 -49.74 -25.80 -37.22
N SER A 117 -48.42 -25.89 -37.18
CA SER A 117 -47.57 -25.44 -36.09
C SER A 117 -47.41 -23.92 -36.12
N ALA A 118 -47.89 -23.22 -35.09
CA ALA A 118 -47.52 -21.84 -34.81
C ALA A 118 -46.52 -21.81 -33.64
N PRO A 119 -45.25 -21.40 -33.83
CA PRO A 119 -44.28 -21.30 -32.75
C PRO A 119 -44.15 -19.83 -32.30
N SER A 120 -45.06 -19.31 -31.49
CA SER A 120 -44.96 -17.89 -31.07
C SER A 120 -45.23 -17.58 -29.59
N ASN A 121 -45.56 -18.55 -28.74
CA ASN A 121 -45.93 -18.25 -27.35
C ASN A 121 -44.81 -18.42 -26.30
N ARG A 122 -43.57 -18.73 -26.71
CA ARG A 122 -42.40 -18.72 -25.78
C ARG A 122 -41.56 -17.45 -25.82
N VAL A 123 -41.69 -16.62 -26.87
CA VAL A 123 -40.91 -15.37 -27.01
C VAL A 123 -41.57 -14.21 -26.26
N SER A 124 -42.89 -14.20 -26.12
CA SER A 124 -43.64 -13.14 -25.43
C SER A 124 -43.52 -13.17 -23.90
N ILE A 125 -43.17 -14.32 -23.31
CA ILE A 125 -42.95 -14.45 -21.87
C ILE A 125 -41.53 -13.99 -21.47
N LEU A 126 -40.53 -14.19 -22.34
CA LEU A 126 -39.18 -13.64 -22.15
C LEU A 126 -39.17 -12.11 -22.33
N ALA A 127 -39.94 -11.57 -23.28
CA ALA A 127 -40.03 -10.11 -23.48
C ALA A 127 -40.61 -9.36 -22.27
N ARG A 128 -41.52 -9.97 -21.49
CA ARG A 128 -42.09 -9.35 -20.28
C ARG A 128 -41.12 -9.30 -19.09
N HIS A 129 -40.12 -10.19 -19.03
CA HIS A 129 -39.07 -10.12 -18.01
C HIS A 129 -37.97 -9.08 -18.32
N PHE A 130 -37.92 -8.56 -19.56
CA PHE A 130 -37.01 -7.49 -19.97
C PHE A 130 -37.69 -6.11 -20.09
N SER A 131 -38.98 -5.98 -19.75
CA SER A 131 -39.73 -4.71 -19.83
C SER A 131 -40.17 -4.15 -18.48
N SER A 132 -39.79 -4.76 -17.36
CA SER A 132 -39.79 -4.05 -16.08
C SER A 132 -38.51 -3.21 -16.03
N SER A 133 -38.60 -1.95 -16.45
CA SER A 133 -37.59 -0.96 -16.08
C SER A 133 -37.42 -1.02 -14.57
N PRO A 134 -36.24 -1.40 -14.03
CA PRO A 134 -35.91 -0.92 -12.71
C PRO A 134 -35.96 0.60 -12.83
N SER A 135 -36.65 1.28 -11.92
CA SER A 135 -36.41 2.70 -11.72
C SER A 135 -34.89 2.84 -11.66
N ALA A 136 -34.30 3.45 -12.69
CA ALA A 136 -32.93 3.88 -12.64
C ALA A 136 -32.91 4.86 -11.47
N MET A 137 -32.53 4.41 -10.28
CA MET A 137 -31.99 5.29 -9.28
C MET A 137 -30.79 5.91 -9.97
N SER A 138 -31.00 7.08 -10.57
CA SER A 138 -29.93 7.96 -10.93
C SER A 138 -29.25 8.28 -9.60
N TYR A 139 -28.20 7.53 -9.28
CA TYR A 139 -27.18 7.99 -8.36
C TYR A 139 -26.54 9.19 -9.05
N ALA A 140 -27.25 10.33 -9.01
CA ALA A 140 -26.68 11.62 -9.33
C ALA A 140 -25.64 11.86 -8.23
N LYS A 141 -24.44 11.33 -8.47
CA LYS A 141 -23.27 11.52 -7.63
C LYS A 141 -23.08 13.02 -7.54
N ALA A 142 -23.22 13.58 -6.33
CA ALA A 142 -22.81 14.95 -6.11
C ALA A 142 -21.39 15.11 -6.65
N PRO A 143 -21.09 16.21 -7.38
CA PRO A 143 -19.74 16.42 -7.89
C PRO A 143 -18.76 16.31 -6.72
N SER A 144 -17.73 15.48 -6.89
CA SER A 144 -16.68 15.36 -5.88
C SER A 144 -16.02 16.73 -5.73
N GLU A 145 -15.80 17.15 -4.49
CA GLU A 145 -15.06 18.38 -4.15
C GLU A 145 -13.64 18.37 -4.73
N TYR A 146 -13.11 17.18 -5.00
CA TYR A 146 -11.77 16.97 -5.53
C TYR A 146 -11.80 16.49 -6.99
N SER A 147 -10.90 17.06 -7.80
CA SER A 147 -10.61 16.62 -9.17
C SER A 147 -9.15 16.19 -9.32
N VAL A 148 -8.81 15.64 -10.50
CA VAL A 148 -7.45 15.17 -10.79
C VAL A 148 -6.88 15.93 -11.98
N ARG A 149 -5.73 16.57 -11.77
CA ARG A 149 -4.91 17.17 -12.83
C ARG A 149 -3.80 16.19 -13.21
N LYS A 150 -3.90 15.64 -14.42
CA LYS A 150 -2.87 14.77 -15.00
C LYS A 150 -1.84 15.63 -15.71
N VAL A 151 -0.57 15.36 -15.49
CA VAL A 151 0.56 15.97 -16.20
C VAL A 151 1.44 14.84 -16.73
N GLY A 152 1.81 14.92 -18.00
CA GLY A 152 2.53 13.84 -18.66
C GLY A 152 1.64 12.67 -19.05
N GLN A 153 2.20 11.76 -19.86
CA GLN A 153 1.47 10.63 -20.40
C GLN A 153 1.38 9.49 -19.37
N PRO A 154 0.20 8.89 -19.09
CA PRO A 154 0.13 7.75 -18.17
C PRO A 154 1.05 6.59 -18.60
N ASN A 155 1.55 5.80 -17.64
CA ASN A 155 2.56 4.74 -17.85
C ASN A 155 3.92 5.25 -18.39
N THR A 156 4.33 6.46 -18.00
CA THR A 156 5.65 7.04 -18.32
C THR A 156 6.31 7.60 -17.05
N LEU A 157 7.61 7.92 -17.12
CA LEU A 157 8.36 8.47 -15.98
C LEU A 157 7.90 9.89 -15.63
N GLU A 158 7.34 10.61 -16.61
CA GLU A 158 6.89 11.99 -16.52
C GLU A 158 5.49 12.11 -15.92
N PHE A 159 4.73 11.01 -15.84
CA PHE A 159 3.35 11.03 -15.38
C PHE A 159 3.24 11.48 -13.91
N ARG A 160 2.40 12.49 -13.67
CA ARG A 160 1.99 12.95 -12.34
C ARG A 160 0.48 13.15 -12.31
N ALA A 161 -0.15 12.70 -11.23
CA ALA A 161 -1.55 12.99 -10.91
C ALA A 161 -1.60 13.87 -9.66
N TYR A 162 -1.86 15.16 -9.87
CA TYR A 162 -2.13 16.11 -8.80
C TYR A 162 -3.61 16.05 -8.42
N ILE A 163 -3.91 16.16 -7.14
CA ILE A 163 -5.28 16.36 -6.65
C ILE A 163 -5.56 17.86 -6.63
N GLU A 164 -6.73 18.24 -7.10
CA GLU A 164 -7.20 19.62 -7.07
C GLU A 164 -8.40 19.77 -6.16
N ARG A 165 -8.50 20.92 -5.50
CA ARG A 165 -9.71 21.40 -4.84
C ARG A 165 -10.06 22.75 -5.45
N ASP A 166 -11.30 22.92 -5.91
CA ASP A 166 -11.75 24.13 -6.61
C ASP A 166 -10.82 24.54 -7.77
N GLY A 167 -10.30 23.55 -8.51
CA GLY A 167 -9.39 23.75 -9.65
C GLY A 167 -7.94 24.10 -9.32
N HIS A 168 -7.56 24.10 -8.03
CA HIS A 168 -6.21 24.41 -7.58
C HIS A 168 -5.53 23.15 -7.01
N PRO A 169 -4.30 22.80 -7.46
CA PRO A 169 -3.55 21.68 -6.89
C PRO A 169 -3.34 21.82 -5.38
N VAL A 170 -3.55 20.72 -4.67
CA VAL A 170 -3.34 20.59 -3.22
C VAL A 170 -2.48 19.35 -2.95
N SER A 171 -1.75 19.33 -1.84
CA SER A 171 -0.98 18.15 -1.44
C SER A 171 -1.93 17.01 -1.01
N PRO A 172 -1.90 15.84 -1.67
CA PRO A 172 -2.67 14.69 -1.22
C PRO A 172 -2.16 14.11 0.10
N PHE A 173 -0.93 14.43 0.50
CA PHE A 173 -0.39 14.03 1.79
C PHE A 173 -0.86 14.97 2.90
N HIS A 174 -0.83 16.30 2.67
CA HIS A 174 -0.91 17.28 3.74
C HIS A 174 -2.20 18.11 3.75
N ASP A 175 -2.81 18.36 2.59
CA ASP A 175 -3.90 19.33 2.49
C ASP A 175 -5.29 18.71 2.61
N ILE A 176 -5.45 17.45 2.21
CA ILE A 176 -6.73 16.74 2.32
C ILE A 176 -6.97 16.39 3.80
N PRO A 177 -8.10 16.77 4.40
CA PRO A 177 -8.40 16.41 5.78
C PRO A 177 -8.49 14.89 5.95
N LEU A 178 -7.91 14.34 7.02
CA LEU A 178 -8.07 12.92 7.38
C LEU A 178 -9.54 12.55 7.54
N TYR A 179 -10.31 13.36 8.27
CA TYR A 179 -11.73 13.14 8.53
C TYR A 179 -12.61 13.92 7.55
N ALA A 180 -13.59 13.23 6.98
CA ALA A 180 -14.58 13.82 6.07
C ALA A 180 -15.80 14.39 6.81
N ASN A 181 -15.96 14.10 8.10
CA ASN A 181 -17.04 14.63 8.93
C ASN A 181 -16.56 15.03 10.33
N GLU A 182 -17.30 15.95 10.95
CA GLU A 182 -16.98 16.50 12.28
C GLU A 182 -16.95 15.44 13.38
N GLN A 183 -17.76 14.38 13.25
CA GLN A 183 -17.82 13.30 14.25
C GLN A 183 -16.61 12.35 14.16
N GLN A 184 -15.70 12.55 13.19
CA GLN A 184 -14.49 11.74 12.99
C GLN A 184 -14.78 10.24 12.81
N THR A 185 -15.90 9.92 12.17
CA THR A 185 -16.32 8.53 11.90
C THR A 185 -16.12 8.10 10.45
N ILE A 186 -15.98 9.08 9.54
CA ILE A 186 -15.75 8.89 8.11
C ILE A 186 -14.41 9.55 7.76
N LEU A 187 -13.56 8.82 7.05
CA LEU A 187 -12.24 9.28 6.64
C LEU A 187 -12.25 9.62 5.15
N ASN A 188 -11.37 10.53 4.72
CA ASN A 188 -10.99 10.63 3.33
C ASN A 188 -9.87 9.62 3.03
N MET A 189 -10.00 8.90 1.92
CA MET A 189 -8.96 8.06 1.35
C MET A 189 -8.52 8.65 0.02
N VAL A 190 -7.21 8.72 -0.21
CA VAL A 190 -6.65 9.01 -1.53
C VAL A 190 -6.37 7.69 -2.24
N VAL A 191 -7.07 7.40 -3.33
CA VAL A 191 -6.84 6.20 -4.13
C VAL A 191 -5.62 6.40 -5.02
N GLU A 192 -4.63 5.52 -4.91
CA GLU A 192 -3.42 5.55 -5.72
C GLU A 192 -3.51 4.53 -6.86
N ILE A 193 -3.90 3.30 -6.53
CA ILE A 193 -3.89 2.15 -7.45
C ILE A 193 -5.29 1.54 -7.55
N PRO A 194 -5.95 1.68 -8.71
CA PRO A 194 -7.24 1.01 -8.96
C PRO A 194 -7.13 -0.51 -8.86
N ARG A 195 -8.18 -1.15 -8.34
CA ARG A 195 -8.27 -2.62 -8.28
C ARG A 195 -8.02 -3.27 -9.64
N TRP A 196 -7.28 -4.38 -9.63
CA TRP A 196 -6.85 -5.18 -10.78
C TRP A 196 -5.90 -4.50 -11.77
N THR A 197 -5.24 -3.42 -11.34
CA THR A 197 -4.12 -2.81 -12.06
C THR A 197 -2.78 -3.16 -11.42
N ASN A 198 -1.68 -2.94 -12.15
CA ASN A 198 -0.35 -3.40 -11.77
C ASN A 198 0.65 -2.26 -11.53
N ALA A 199 0.40 -1.06 -12.06
CA ALA A 199 1.31 0.07 -11.89
C ALA A 199 1.38 0.44 -10.41
N LYS A 200 2.59 0.43 -9.82
CA LYS A 200 2.78 0.86 -8.44
C LYS A 200 2.79 2.38 -8.41
N LEU A 201 1.60 2.97 -8.32
CA LEU A 201 1.40 4.40 -8.15
C LEU A 201 1.40 4.72 -6.66
N GLU A 202 2.02 5.83 -6.28
CA GLU A 202 2.18 6.26 -4.88
C GLU A 202 2.23 7.80 -4.79
N ILE A 203 1.73 8.37 -3.70
CA ILE A 203 1.95 9.75 -3.30
C ILE A 203 3.47 9.96 -3.19
N SER A 204 4.02 10.88 -3.99
CA SER A 204 5.46 11.15 -3.94
C SER A 204 5.80 12.04 -2.75
N LYS A 205 6.43 11.49 -1.72
CA LYS A 205 6.80 12.25 -0.52
C LYS A 205 7.76 13.41 -0.79
N GLU A 206 8.65 13.28 -1.77
CA GLU A 206 9.75 14.22 -2.01
C GLU A 206 9.39 15.32 -3.03
N GLU A 207 8.34 15.12 -3.83
CA GLU A 207 7.97 16.09 -4.87
C GLU A 207 7.08 17.20 -4.35
N PHE A 208 7.18 18.39 -4.96
CA PHE A 208 6.38 19.56 -4.60
C PHE A 208 4.87 19.26 -4.72
N LEU A 209 4.14 19.47 -3.62
CA LEU A 209 2.72 19.12 -3.44
C LEU A 209 2.40 17.63 -3.64
N ASN A 210 3.38 16.77 -3.44
CA ASN A 210 3.24 15.31 -3.33
C ASN A 210 2.32 14.65 -4.38
N PRO A 211 2.44 14.94 -5.70
CA PRO A 211 1.62 14.30 -6.70
C PRO A 211 1.77 12.77 -6.66
N ILE A 212 0.73 12.06 -7.09
CA ILE A 212 0.84 10.61 -7.30
C ILE A 212 1.68 10.37 -8.54
N LYS A 213 2.68 9.49 -8.43
CA LYS A 213 3.54 9.06 -9.54
C LYS A 213 3.76 7.56 -9.48
N GLN A 214 4.30 6.98 -10.55
CA GLN A 214 4.67 5.58 -10.55
C GLN A 214 6.07 5.40 -9.95
N ASP A 215 6.21 4.45 -9.02
CA ASP A 215 7.49 4.04 -8.44
C ASP A 215 8.46 3.59 -9.55
N VAL A 216 9.75 3.87 -9.36
CA VAL A 216 10.81 3.60 -10.32
C VAL A 216 11.86 2.69 -9.69
N LYS A 217 12.00 1.48 -10.21
CA LYS A 217 13.00 0.50 -9.76
C LYS A 217 14.04 0.28 -10.86
N LYS A 218 15.31 0.58 -10.54
CA LYS A 218 16.45 0.47 -11.48
C LYS A 218 16.22 1.25 -12.79
N GLY A 219 15.68 2.47 -12.67
CA GLY A 219 15.42 3.37 -13.81
C GLY A 219 14.23 2.95 -14.69
N LYS A 220 13.41 1.99 -14.26
CA LYS A 220 12.20 1.54 -14.97
C LYS A 220 10.98 1.65 -14.08
N LEU A 221 9.84 1.95 -14.69
CA LEU A 221 8.54 1.94 -14.04
C LEU A 221 8.27 0.58 -13.38
N ARG A 222 7.86 0.61 -12.12
CA ARG A 222 7.58 -0.59 -11.34
C ARG A 222 6.13 -1.03 -11.54
N TYR A 223 5.97 -2.32 -11.85
CA TYR A 223 4.68 -2.98 -11.93
C TYR A 223 4.68 -4.17 -10.98
N VAL A 224 3.71 -4.22 -10.06
CA VAL A 224 3.45 -5.42 -9.25
C VAL A 224 2.98 -6.55 -10.16
N ARG A 225 3.49 -7.76 -9.93
CA ARG A 225 3.25 -8.90 -10.82
C ARG A 225 1.98 -9.66 -10.41
N ASN A 226 1.33 -10.28 -11.38
CA ASN A 226 0.17 -11.13 -11.12
C ASN A 226 0.63 -12.42 -10.42
N CYS A 227 0.22 -12.61 -9.17
CA CYS A 227 0.54 -13.79 -8.37
C CYS A 227 -0.72 -14.65 -8.29
N PHE A 228 -0.75 -15.80 -8.97
CA PHE A 228 -1.95 -16.63 -9.07
C PHE A 228 -2.53 -16.94 -7.68
N PRO A 229 -3.84 -16.76 -7.45
CA PRO A 229 -4.91 -16.44 -8.42
C PRO A 229 -5.21 -14.93 -8.61
N HIS A 230 -4.38 -14.03 -8.08
CA HIS A 230 -4.61 -12.59 -7.98
C HIS A 230 -4.11 -11.78 -9.18
N LYS A 231 -5.01 -10.99 -9.79
CA LYS A 231 -4.66 -10.02 -10.84
C LYS A 231 -4.34 -8.66 -10.21
N GLY A 232 -3.12 -8.19 -10.37
CA GLY A 232 -2.69 -6.90 -9.85
C GLY A 232 -3.01 -6.73 -8.36
N TYR A 233 -3.44 -5.53 -7.98
CA TYR A 233 -3.96 -5.24 -6.65
C TYR A 233 -5.39 -5.76 -6.46
N LEU A 234 -5.68 -6.38 -5.31
CA LEU A 234 -6.99 -6.98 -5.01
C LEU A 234 -8.05 -5.97 -4.55
N TRP A 235 -7.64 -4.75 -4.22
CA TRP A 235 -8.48 -3.67 -3.69
C TRP A 235 -8.25 -2.40 -4.49
N ASN A 236 -9.10 -1.40 -4.29
CA ASN A 236 -8.64 -0.04 -4.54
C ASN A 236 -7.64 0.26 -3.43
N TYR A 237 -6.38 0.50 -3.80
CA TYR A 237 -5.29 0.72 -2.87
C TYR A 237 -4.92 2.19 -2.86
N GLY A 238 -4.52 2.68 -1.69
CA GLY A 238 -4.09 4.05 -1.51
C GLY A 238 -3.77 4.33 -0.05
N ALA A 239 -3.87 5.58 0.36
CA ALA A 239 -3.47 5.99 1.69
C ALA A 239 -4.47 6.94 2.36
N LEU A 240 -4.35 7.05 3.69
CA LEU A 240 -5.02 8.09 4.47
C LEU A 240 -4.16 9.37 4.47
N PRO A 241 -4.69 10.51 4.01
CA PRO A 241 -3.96 11.77 4.10
C PRO A 241 -3.78 12.17 5.56
N ARG A 242 -2.75 12.97 5.85
CA ARG A 242 -2.42 13.43 7.21
C ARG A 242 -2.21 12.31 8.23
N THR A 243 -1.57 11.24 7.79
CA THR A 243 -1.08 10.15 8.63
C THR A 243 0.36 9.85 8.24
N TRP A 244 1.18 9.34 9.15
CA TRP A 244 2.57 9.00 8.85
C TRP A 244 3.06 7.87 9.75
N GLU A 245 3.57 6.81 9.14
CA GLU A 245 4.25 5.69 9.80
C GLU A 245 5.69 6.13 10.15
N ASP A 246 5.88 6.68 11.36
CA ASP A 246 7.12 7.36 11.74
C ASP A 246 8.34 6.41 11.76
N PRO A 247 9.34 6.60 10.86
CA PRO A 247 10.53 5.74 10.80
C PRO A 247 11.52 6.00 11.94
N ASN A 248 11.26 7.01 12.78
CA ASN A 248 12.10 7.36 13.91
C ASN A 248 11.71 6.60 15.19
N VAL A 249 10.57 5.90 15.19
CA VAL A 249 10.04 5.15 16.33
C VAL A 249 9.93 3.67 15.97
N VAL A 250 10.15 2.79 16.95
CA VAL A 250 9.91 1.35 16.81
C VAL A 250 8.53 1.03 17.37
N HIS A 251 7.65 0.48 16.55
CA HIS A 251 6.31 0.10 16.97
C HIS A 251 6.35 -1.13 17.88
N PRO A 252 5.67 -1.11 19.04
CA PRO A 252 5.74 -2.21 20.00
C PRO A 252 5.12 -3.51 19.49
N GLU A 253 4.20 -3.47 18.53
CA GLU A 253 3.50 -4.61 17.96
C GLU A 253 4.39 -5.44 17.04
N THR A 254 5.09 -4.76 16.13
CA THR A 254 5.90 -5.34 15.06
C THR A 254 7.37 -5.44 15.41
N LYS A 255 7.84 -4.65 16.41
CA LYS A 255 9.25 -4.48 16.77
C LYS A 255 10.11 -3.91 15.61
N ALA A 256 9.45 -3.25 14.67
CA ALA A 256 10.04 -2.60 13.51
C ALA A 256 9.76 -1.09 13.53
N LYS A 257 10.49 -0.33 12.73
CA LYS A 257 10.21 1.11 12.51
C LYS A 257 9.07 1.29 11.51
N GLY A 258 8.40 2.43 11.49
CA GLY A 258 7.48 2.77 10.40
C GLY A 258 8.20 2.83 9.04
N ASP A 259 7.47 2.55 7.96
CA ASP A 259 7.97 2.56 6.57
C ASP A 259 8.14 3.96 5.97
N ASN A 260 7.90 5.01 6.78
CA ASN A 260 8.02 6.41 6.41
C ASN A 260 6.94 6.91 5.42
N ASP A 261 5.84 6.19 5.21
CA ASP A 261 4.76 6.56 4.29
C ASP A 261 3.47 6.98 5.03
N PRO A 262 2.50 7.60 4.32
CA PRO A 262 1.16 7.74 4.86
C PRO A 262 0.51 6.35 5.04
N LEU A 263 -0.36 6.22 6.03
CA LEU A 263 -0.96 4.95 6.42
C LEU A 263 -1.77 4.32 5.27
N ASP A 264 -1.41 3.09 4.94
CA ASP A 264 -1.93 2.37 3.78
C ASP A 264 -3.36 1.81 3.98
N VAL A 265 -4.10 1.77 2.87
CA VAL A 265 -5.53 1.44 2.87
C VAL A 265 -5.90 0.49 1.73
N CYS A 266 -6.66 -0.55 2.08
CA CYS A 266 -7.33 -1.45 1.17
C CYS A 266 -8.84 -1.20 1.20
N GLU A 267 -9.38 -0.58 0.16
CA GLU A 267 -10.82 -0.31 0.03
C GLU A 267 -11.53 -1.41 -0.76
N ILE A 268 -12.53 -2.02 -0.12
CA ILE A 268 -13.07 -3.34 -0.51
C ILE A 268 -14.43 -3.27 -1.24
N GLY A 269 -14.94 -2.08 -1.54
CA GLY A 269 -16.23 -1.89 -2.21
C GLY A 269 -16.26 -2.42 -3.65
N GLU A 270 -17.45 -2.57 -4.22
CA GLU A 270 -17.67 -3.21 -5.52
C GLU A 270 -17.17 -2.37 -6.69
N LEU A 271 -17.11 -1.04 -6.57
CA LEU A 271 -16.68 -0.16 -7.65
C LEU A 271 -15.15 -0.05 -7.73
N VAL A 272 -14.60 -0.18 -8.93
CA VAL A 272 -13.18 0.12 -9.20
C VAL A 272 -13.00 1.64 -9.18
N GLY A 273 -12.08 2.12 -8.34
CA GLY A 273 -11.74 3.53 -8.22
C GLY A 273 -10.81 4.01 -9.35
N TYR A 274 -10.34 5.24 -9.24
CA TYR A 274 -9.34 5.81 -10.15
C TYR A 274 -8.20 6.49 -9.38
N CYS A 275 -7.01 6.54 -9.97
CA CYS A 275 -5.85 7.21 -9.39
C CYS A 275 -6.14 8.69 -9.12
N GLY A 276 -5.86 9.15 -7.90
CA GLY A 276 -6.16 10.51 -7.41
C GLY A 276 -7.59 10.70 -6.92
N GLN A 277 -8.43 9.66 -6.90
CA GLN A 277 -9.78 9.77 -6.35
C GLN A 277 -9.73 9.98 -4.84
N VAL A 278 -10.44 10.99 -4.34
CA VAL A 278 -10.73 11.13 -2.91
C VAL A 278 -12.08 10.48 -2.60
N LYS A 279 -12.06 9.41 -1.79
CA LYS A 279 -13.26 8.65 -1.38
C LYS A 279 -13.55 8.88 0.10
N GLN A 280 -14.82 8.95 0.46
CA GLN A 280 -15.24 8.88 1.85
C GLN A 280 -15.40 7.41 2.25
N VAL A 281 -14.66 6.97 3.26
CA VAL A 281 -14.60 5.58 3.66
C VAL A 281 -14.83 5.43 5.16
N LYS A 282 -15.24 4.23 5.58
CA LYS A 282 -15.28 3.84 6.98
C LYS A 282 -14.31 2.70 7.26
N VAL A 283 -13.64 2.78 8.40
CA VAL A 283 -12.68 1.78 8.89
C VAL A 283 -13.41 0.55 9.42
N LEU A 284 -12.92 -0.64 9.05
CA LEU A 284 -13.42 -1.94 9.46
C LEU A 284 -12.39 -2.73 10.27
N GLY A 285 -11.10 -2.59 9.96
CA GLY A 285 -10.03 -3.31 10.64
C GLY A 285 -8.64 -2.94 10.13
N VAL A 286 -7.59 -3.60 10.62
CA VAL A 286 -6.21 -3.36 10.21
C VAL A 286 -5.36 -4.62 10.29
N MET A 287 -4.41 -4.80 9.36
CA MET A 287 -3.43 -5.89 9.38
C MET A 287 -2.01 -5.35 9.58
N ALA A 288 -1.21 -6.04 10.41
CA ALA A 288 0.15 -5.63 10.77
C ALA A 288 1.19 -6.30 9.86
N LEU A 289 1.44 -5.77 8.66
CA LEU A 289 2.46 -6.30 7.76
C LEU A 289 3.86 -5.88 8.27
N LEU A 290 4.81 -6.81 8.16
CA LEU A 290 6.23 -6.54 8.18
C LEU A 290 6.73 -6.61 6.74
N ASP A 291 6.87 -5.45 6.09
CA ASP A 291 7.34 -5.34 4.72
C ASP A 291 8.83 -5.00 4.73
N GLU A 292 9.68 -5.95 4.33
CA GLU A 292 11.15 -5.76 4.35
C GLU A 292 11.73 -5.26 5.69
N GLU A 293 11.20 -5.75 6.82
CA GLU A 293 11.56 -5.38 8.21
C GLU A 293 11.04 -4.01 8.69
N GLU A 294 10.14 -3.39 7.94
CA GLU A 294 9.44 -2.16 8.32
C GLU A 294 7.98 -2.47 8.73
N THR A 295 7.43 -1.67 9.64
CA THR A 295 6.02 -1.68 10.03
C THR A 295 5.24 -1.02 8.93
N ASP A 296 4.26 -1.75 8.41
CA ASP A 296 3.50 -1.34 7.27
C ASP A 296 2.01 -1.72 7.48
N TRP A 297 1.28 -0.91 8.23
CA TRP A 297 -0.10 -1.23 8.59
C TRP A 297 -1.04 -1.11 7.37
N LYS A 298 -1.86 -2.14 7.15
CA LYS A 298 -2.87 -2.16 6.06
C LYS A 298 -4.27 -2.02 6.63
N VAL A 299 -4.85 -0.82 6.55
CA VAL A 299 -6.21 -0.54 7.02
C VAL A 299 -7.23 -1.09 6.03
N ILE A 300 -8.21 -1.84 6.52
CA ILE A 300 -9.34 -2.34 5.73
C ILE A 300 -10.50 -1.36 5.85
N VAL A 301 -10.96 -0.82 4.72
CA VAL A 301 -12.04 0.17 4.67
C VAL A 301 -13.07 -0.19 3.60
N ILE A 302 -14.23 0.46 3.65
CA ILE A 302 -15.22 0.43 2.59
C ILE A 302 -15.74 1.83 2.29
N ASP A 303 -15.96 2.15 1.01
CA ASP A 303 -16.65 3.37 0.59
C ASP A 303 -18.03 3.48 1.26
N ILE A 304 -18.34 4.64 1.84
CA ILE A 304 -19.64 4.84 2.50
C ILE A 304 -20.83 4.70 1.54
N ASN A 305 -20.60 4.91 0.25
CA ASN A 305 -21.60 4.82 -0.81
C ASN A 305 -21.77 3.40 -1.36
N ASP A 306 -20.94 2.44 -0.92
CA ASP A 306 -21.05 1.06 -1.36
C ASP A 306 -22.37 0.42 -0.89
N PRO A 307 -23.07 -0.38 -1.72
CA PRO A 307 -24.31 -1.05 -1.31
C PRO A 307 -24.18 -1.97 -0.08
N LEU A 308 -23.00 -2.55 0.16
CA LEU A 308 -22.71 -3.36 1.35
C LEU A 308 -22.25 -2.53 2.54
N SER A 309 -21.89 -1.26 2.36
CA SER A 309 -21.43 -0.39 3.45
C SER A 309 -22.33 -0.50 4.69
N PRO A 310 -23.67 -0.33 4.65
CA PRO A 310 -24.50 -0.43 5.86
C PRO A 310 -24.39 -1.75 6.65
N LYS A 311 -23.95 -2.83 6.01
CA LYS A 311 -23.80 -4.18 6.60
C LYS A 311 -22.40 -4.45 7.15
N LEU A 312 -21.39 -3.66 6.78
CA LEU A 312 -20.00 -3.83 7.23
C LEU A 312 -19.66 -2.77 8.27
N ASN A 313 -19.64 -3.11 9.56
CA ASN A 313 -19.39 -2.12 10.62
C ASN A 313 -18.18 -2.45 11.49
N ASP A 314 -17.74 -3.70 11.47
CA ASP A 314 -16.50 -4.18 12.07
C ASP A 314 -15.88 -5.30 11.20
N ILE A 315 -14.70 -5.80 11.56
CA ILE A 315 -13.92 -6.72 10.73
C ILE A 315 -14.61 -8.07 10.52
N GLU A 316 -15.41 -8.54 11.48
CA GLU A 316 -16.12 -9.82 11.39
C GLU A 316 -17.20 -9.79 10.31
N ASP A 317 -17.76 -8.61 10.00
CA ASP A 317 -18.74 -8.47 8.93
C ASP A 317 -18.09 -8.68 7.55
N VAL A 318 -16.80 -8.37 7.40
CA VAL A 318 -16.05 -8.63 6.16
C VAL A 318 -16.04 -10.12 5.85
N GLU A 319 -15.67 -10.97 6.81
CA GLU A 319 -15.66 -12.42 6.57
C GLU A 319 -17.08 -12.98 6.38
N ARG A 320 -18.09 -12.37 7.02
CA ARG A 320 -19.50 -12.78 6.86
C ARG A 320 -20.04 -12.49 5.45
N HIS A 321 -19.68 -11.35 4.86
CA HIS A 321 -20.26 -10.88 3.59
C HIS A 321 -19.33 -11.04 2.39
N LEU A 322 -18.02 -11.10 2.62
CA LEU A 322 -16.95 -11.23 1.62
C LEU A 322 -16.01 -12.39 2.04
N PRO A 323 -16.52 -13.63 2.16
CA PRO A 323 -15.78 -14.75 2.73
C PRO A 323 -14.50 -15.05 1.96
N GLY A 324 -13.40 -15.21 2.69
CA GLY A 324 -12.08 -15.47 2.14
C GLY A 324 -11.31 -14.24 1.65
N LEU A 325 -11.89 -13.05 1.66
CA LEU A 325 -11.18 -11.82 1.26
C LEU A 325 -9.99 -11.55 2.17
N LEU A 326 -10.15 -11.60 3.49
CA LEU A 326 -9.06 -11.32 4.44
C LEU A 326 -7.92 -12.34 4.34
N ARG A 327 -8.26 -13.61 4.07
CA ARG A 327 -7.27 -14.65 3.79
C ARG A 327 -6.51 -14.37 2.49
N ALA A 328 -7.19 -13.92 1.45
CA ALA A 328 -6.56 -13.51 0.20
C ALA A 328 -5.69 -12.25 0.40
N THR A 329 -6.11 -11.30 1.25
CA THR A 329 -5.31 -10.14 1.64
C THR A 329 -4.00 -10.53 2.30
N ASN A 330 -4.07 -11.43 3.29
CA ASN A 330 -2.88 -11.96 3.94
C ASN A 330 -1.92 -12.61 2.93
N GLU A 331 -2.45 -13.50 2.08
CA GLU A 331 -1.65 -14.21 1.08
C GLU A 331 -1.01 -13.25 0.09
N TRP A 332 -1.76 -12.27 -0.42
CA TRP A 332 -1.27 -11.32 -1.42
C TRP A 332 -0.07 -10.52 -0.90
N PHE A 333 -0.18 -9.91 0.28
CA PHE A 333 0.91 -9.11 0.85
C PHE A 333 2.13 -9.95 1.26
N ARG A 334 1.95 -11.23 1.58
CA ARG A 334 3.07 -12.16 1.79
C ARG A 334 3.86 -12.39 0.50
N ILE A 335 3.18 -12.59 -0.63
CA ILE A 335 3.81 -13.15 -1.83
C ILE A 335 4.11 -12.13 -2.94
N TYR A 336 3.51 -10.94 -2.94
CA TYR A 336 3.53 -10.03 -4.11
C TYR A 336 4.93 -9.57 -4.55
N LYS A 337 5.92 -9.57 -3.65
CA LYS A 337 7.32 -9.23 -3.96
C LYS A 337 8.20 -10.44 -4.28
N ILE A 338 7.72 -11.68 -4.13
CA ILE A 338 8.50 -12.89 -4.48
C ILE A 338 8.90 -12.91 -5.97
N PRO A 339 8.04 -12.54 -6.94
CA PRO A 339 8.43 -12.42 -8.34
C PRO A 339 9.56 -11.41 -8.62
N ASP A 340 9.76 -10.46 -7.70
CA ASP A 340 10.82 -9.47 -7.75
C ASP A 340 12.13 -9.96 -7.10
N GLY A 341 12.17 -11.22 -6.64
CA GLY A 341 13.32 -11.84 -5.98
C GLY A 341 13.46 -11.45 -4.51
N LYS A 342 12.41 -10.92 -3.88
CA LYS A 342 12.37 -10.63 -2.44
C LYS A 342 11.86 -11.85 -1.66
N PRO A 343 12.21 -11.97 -0.37
CA PRO A 343 11.61 -12.97 0.50
C PRO A 343 10.11 -12.75 0.66
N GLU A 344 9.43 -13.76 1.20
CA GLU A 344 8.04 -13.64 1.62
C GLU A 344 7.95 -12.68 2.82
N ASN A 345 6.98 -11.75 2.77
CA ASN A 345 6.73 -10.87 3.91
C ASN A 345 6.06 -11.61 5.06
N GLN A 346 6.12 -11.01 6.25
CA GLN A 346 5.54 -11.58 7.46
C GLN A 346 4.44 -10.68 8.01
N PHE A 347 3.61 -11.21 8.89
CA PHE A 347 2.64 -10.41 9.63
C PHE A 347 2.86 -10.60 11.13
N ALA A 348 2.72 -9.53 11.91
CA ALA A 348 2.49 -9.68 13.34
C ALA A 348 1.13 -10.34 13.60
N PHE A 349 0.88 -10.76 14.85
CA PHE A 349 -0.36 -11.43 15.26
C PHE A 349 -0.74 -12.65 14.41
N SER A 350 0.24 -13.35 13.83
CA SER A 350 0.01 -14.47 12.90
C SER A 350 -0.89 -14.13 11.70
N GLY A 351 -0.91 -12.86 11.28
CA GLY A 351 -1.74 -12.41 10.15
C GLY A 351 -3.19 -12.10 10.48
N GLU A 352 -3.57 -12.07 11.76
CA GLU A 352 -4.90 -11.65 12.19
C GLU A 352 -5.18 -10.20 11.76
N CYS A 353 -6.35 -9.97 11.13
CA CYS A 353 -6.85 -8.63 10.92
C CYS A 353 -7.54 -8.15 12.20
N LYS A 354 -6.96 -7.15 12.86
CA LYS A 354 -7.54 -6.55 14.07
C LYS A 354 -8.79 -5.77 13.72
N ASN A 355 -9.68 -5.66 14.72
CA ASN A 355 -10.98 -5.03 14.58
C ASN A 355 -10.90 -3.51 14.38
N LYS A 356 -12.06 -2.89 14.12
CA LYS A 356 -12.19 -1.45 13.87
C LYS A 356 -11.62 -0.61 15.01
N LYS A 357 -11.84 -1.01 16.27
CA LYS A 357 -11.35 -0.24 17.41
C LYS A 357 -9.81 -0.14 17.37
N TYR A 358 -9.14 -1.27 17.18
CA TYR A 358 -7.68 -1.31 17.10
C TYR A 358 -7.18 -0.54 15.86
N ALA A 359 -7.87 -0.68 14.73
CA ALA A 359 -7.54 0.07 13.52
C ALA A 359 -7.59 1.59 13.73
N MET A 360 -8.59 2.09 14.46
CA MET A 360 -8.66 3.51 14.78
C MET A 360 -7.54 3.95 15.73
N GLU A 361 -7.09 3.10 16.66
CA GLU A 361 -5.91 3.40 17.50
C GLU A 361 -4.66 3.61 16.63
N VAL A 362 -4.42 2.75 15.63
CA VAL A 362 -3.32 2.91 14.65
C VAL A 362 -3.47 4.19 13.81
N VAL A 363 -4.69 4.47 13.33
CA VAL A 363 -4.97 5.71 12.58
C VAL A 363 -4.66 6.96 13.42
N HIS A 364 -5.06 6.97 14.69
CA HIS A 364 -4.76 8.08 15.59
C HIS A 364 -3.26 8.23 15.86
N GLU A 365 -2.54 7.13 16.07
CA GLU A 365 -1.09 7.15 16.25
C GLU A 365 -0.38 7.76 15.03
N CYS A 366 -0.75 7.32 13.82
CA CYS A 366 -0.15 7.83 12.58
C CYS A 366 -0.54 9.30 12.32
N ALA A 367 -1.75 9.71 12.69
CA ALA A 367 -2.18 11.10 12.60
C ALA A 367 -1.37 12.00 13.56
N ASP A 368 -1.17 11.56 14.81
CA ASP A 368 -0.35 12.26 15.79
C ASP A 368 1.12 12.36 15.34
N ALA A 369 1.63 11.32 14.68
CA ALA A 369 2.96 11.32 14.07
C ALA A 369 3.07 12.34 12.92
N TRP A 370 2.06 12.41 12.05
CA TRP A 370 1.98 13.44 11.00
C TRP A 370 1.90 14.86 11.59
N ASP A 371 1.15 15.08 12.66
CA ASP A 371 1.09 16.38 13.34
C ASP A 371 2.47 16.78 13.89
N LYS A 372 3.24 15.84 14.43
CA LYS A 372 4.64 16.06 14.87
C LYS A 372 5.56 16.37 13.69
N LEU A 373 5.39 15.68 12.56
CA LEU A 373 6.11 15.94 11.31
C LEU A 373 5.86 17.39 10.83
N MET A 374 4.59 17.77 10.70
CA MET A 374 4.19 19.10 10.22
C MET A 374 4.58 20.24 11.16
N SER A 375 4.58 20.00 12.47
CA SER A 375 5.02 20.98 13.46
C SER A 375 6.55 21.03 13.65
N GLY A 376 7.31 20.19 12.95
CA GLY A 376 8.77 20.13 13.05
C GLY A 376 9.29 19.47 14.33
N LYS A 377 8.44 18.75 15.07
CA LYS A 377 8.81 17.98 16.26
C LYS A 377 9.42 16.63 15.94
N SER A 378 9.15 16.09 14.75
CA SER A 378 9.81 14.90 14.20
C SER A 378 10.70 15.29 13.01
N SER A 379 11.77 14.53 12.79
CA SER A 379 12.66 14.73 11.65
C SER A 379 11.94 14.35 10.36
N ARG A 380 11.83 15.30 9.42
CA ARG A 380 11.14 15.09 8.13
C ARG A 380 11.94 14.32 7.08
N GLY A 381 13.26 14.22 7.24
CA GLY A 381 14.13 13.68 6.19
C GLY A 381 13.96 14.42 4.86
N ASP A 382 13.69 13.67 3.79
CA ASP A 382 13.51 14.19 2.43
C ASP A 382 12.04 14.50 2.07
N ILE A 383 11.10 14.37 3.03
CA ILE A 383 9.69 14.65 2.78
C ILE A 383 9.49 16.14 2.53
N SER A 384 8.88 16.46 1.39
CA SER A 384 8.41 17.79 1.04
C SER A 384 7.13 18.10 1.81
N LEU A 385 7.18 19.04 2.75
CA LEU A 385 6.01 19.49 3.51
C LEU A 385 5.24 20.63 2.83
N ALA A 386 5.48 20.85 1.54
CA ALA A 386 4.78 21.84 0.73
C ALA A 386 3.25 21.62 0.81
N ASN A 387 2.51 22.66 1.18
CA ASN A 387 1.06 22.57 1.39
C ASN A 387 0.38 23.93 1.10
N THR A 388 -0.90 23.92 0.77
CA THR A 388 -1.68 25.13 0.45
C THR A 388 -2.65 25.54 1.55
N THR A 389 -3.05 24.62 2.42
CA THR A 389 -4.16 24.79 3.37
C THR A 389 -3.73 25.04 4.81
N SER A 390 -2.48 24.72 5.20
CA SER A 390 -2.01 24.92 6.57
C SER A 390 -1.46 26.34 6.74
N GLU A 391 -2.28 27.25 7.27
CA GLU A 391 -1.95 28.68 7.36
C GLU A 391 -0.69 28.99 8.17
N GLN A 392 -0.41 28.16 9.18
CA GLN A 392 0.72 28.33 10.09
C GLN A 392 1.94 27.52 9.68
N SER A 393 1.88 26.77 8.57
CA SER A 393 3.00 25.96 8.11
C SER A 393 4.11 26.87 7.55
N PRO A 394 5.38 26.67 7.96
CA PRO A 394 6.52 27.38 7.35
C PRO A 394 6.75 26.98 5.88
N ASP A 395 6.19 25.85 5.44
CA ASP A 395 6.29 25.32 4.08
C ASP A 395 5.04 25.63 3.25
N ARG A 396 4.18 26.54 3.72
CA ARG A 396 2.99 26.95 2.97
C ARG A 396 3.41 27.58 1.65
N VAL A 397 2.87 27.06 0.56
CA VAL A 397 3.21 27.49 -0.80
C VAL A 397 2.41 28.73 -1.20
N ASP A 398 3.02 29.58 -2.02
CA ASP A 398 2.34 30.74 -2.60
C ASP A 398 1.64 30.39 -3.94
N ALA A 399 0.75 31.27 -4.37
CA ALA A 399 -0.04 31.06 -5.59
C ALA A 399 0.81 31.00 -6.87
N ASN A 400 1.97 31.67 -6.92
CA ASN A 400 2.85 31.64 -8.09
C ASN A 400 3.53 30.27 -8.23
N GLN A 401 3.95 29.67 -7.11
CA GLN A 401 4.51 28.33 -7.10
C GLN A 401 3.50 27.28 -7.58
N VAL A 402 2.24 27.37 -7.11
CA VAL A 402 1.15 26.48 -7.57
C VAL A 402 0.88 26.68 -9.07
N SER A 403 0.89 27.93 -9.54
CA SER A 403 0.66 28.27 -10.95
C SER A 403 1.76 27.77 -11.90
N ALA A 404 2.94 27.41 -11.37
CA ALA A 404 4.02 26.81 -12.16
C ALA A 404 3.76 25.32 -12.51
N ILE A 405 2.81 24.67 -11.82
CA ILE A 405 2.41 23.29 -12.16
C ILE A 405 1.72 23.31 -13.54
N PRO A 406 2.16 22.49 -14.51
CA PRO A 406 1.56 22.45 -15.83
C PRO A 406 0.04 22.21 -15.78
N PRO A 407 -0.74 22.75 -16.72
CA PRO A 407 -2.17 22.49 -16.78
C PRO A 407 -2.46 21.02 -17.07
N HIS A 408 -3.70 20.60 -16.82
CA HIS A 408 -4.18 19.25 -17.08
C HIS A 408 -3.94 18.83 -18.54
N GLN A 409 -3.43 17.61 -18.74
CA GLN A 409 -3.18 16.98 -20.02
C GLN A 409 -3.92 15.64 -20.09
N GLU A 410 -4.96 15.57 -20.93
CA GLU A 410 -5.69 14.32 -21.18
C GLU A 410 -5.01 13.55 -22.33
N LEU A 411 -3.96 12.81 -21.99
CA LEU A 411 -3.18 11.99 -22.93
C LEU A 411 -3.56 10.51 -22.81
N ALA A 412 -3.60 9.81 -23.95
CA ALA A 412 -3.79 8.36 -23.96
C ALA A 412 -2.60 7.65 -23.26
N PRO A 413 -2.86 6.61 -22.44
CA PRO A 413 -1.80 5.89 -21.75
C PRO A 413 -0.75 5.31 -22.72
N ALA A 414 0.51 5.39 -22.34
CA ALA A 414 1.58 4.67 -23.03
C ALA A 414 1.36 3.15 -22.89
N PRO A 415 1.80 2.35 -23.88
CA PRO A 415 1.68 0.90 -23.82
C PRO A 415 2.48 0.35 -22.64
N ILE A 416 1.89 -0.62 -21.94
CA ILE A 416 2.55 -1.39 -20.89
C ILE A 416 3.23 -2.60 -21.55
N ASP A 417 4.44 -2.93 -21.12
CA ASP A 417 5.15 -4.12 -21.59
C ASP A 417 4.36 -5.40 -21.25
N GLY A 418 4.17 -6.29 -22.24
CA GLY A 418 3.36 -7.50 -22.11
C GLY A 418 3.88 -8.50 -21.06
N SER A 419 5.11 -8.34 -20.55
CA SER A 419 5.58 -9.16 -19.42
C SER A 419 4.81 -8.91 -18.13
N VAL A 420 4.11 -7.78 -18.00
CA VAL A 420 3.25 -7.49 -16.83
C VAL A 420 2.07 -8.46 -16.74
N ASP A 421 1.57 -8.97 -17.88
CA ASP A 421 0.46 -9.93 -17.93
C ASP A 421 0.82 -11.33 -17.42
N LYS A 422 2.13 -11.63 -17.26
CA LYS A 422 2.60 -12.94 -16.80
C LYS A 422 2.02 -13.30 -15.43
N TRP A 423 1.44 -14.49 -15.34
CA TRP A 423 1.05 -15.12 -14.09
C TRP A 423 2.23 -15.86 -13.45
N PHE A 424 2.49 -15.56 -12.18
CA PHE A 424 3.44 -16.26 -11.33
C PHE A 424 2.69 -17.24 -10.44
N PHE A 425 3.08 -18.52 -10.50
CA PHE A 425 2.55 -19.57 -9.64
C PHE A 425 3.53 -19.75 -8.48
N ILE A 426 3.22 -19.13 -7.35
CA ILE A 426 4.06 -19.16 -6.16
C ILE A 426 3.53 -20.27 -5.26
N SER A 427 4.33 -21.32 -5.07
CA SER A 427 4.02 -22.34 -4.07
C SER A 427 4.43 -21.79 -2.71
N GLY A 428 3.50 -21.72 -1.75
CA GLY A 428 3.87 -21.48 -0.37
C GLY A 428 4.86 -22.56 0.09
N ALA A 429 5.87 -22.18 0.86
CA ALA A 429 6.56 -23.18 1.68
C ALA A 429 5.47 -23.88 2.50
N ALA A 430 5.35 -25.20 2.38
CA ALA A 430 4.36 -25.98 3.11
C ALA A 430 4.44 -25.60 4.59
N VAL A 431 3.36 -25.05 5.13
CA VAL A 431 3.20 -24.77 6.57
C VAL A 431 3.00 -26.09 7.30
#